data_AF-A0A150S024-F1
#
_entry.id   AF-A0A150S024-F1
#
_cell.length_a   1.000
_cell.length_b   1.000
_cell.length_c   1.000
_cell.angle_alpha   90.00
_cell.angle_beta   90.00
_cell.angle_gamma   90.00
#
_symmetry.space_group_name_H-M   'P 1'
#
loop_
_entity.id
_entity.type
_entity.pdbx_description
1 polymer ?
#
loop_
_entity_poly.entity_id
_entity_poly.type
_entity_poly.pdbx_seq_one_letter_code
_entity_poly.pdbx_strand_id
1 'polypeptide(L)'
;MALDVAEAAVREGCVGETMASLIARAAEEGAGDPAVRAALAEIATDEAVHAGLSWQFVAWAIAEGGDSVHTAVTCAFEEEAARVLAVGACAGAPSDPVMRHHGRLSPLESQAVRREAMSAVILPCARSLLARLGAAEPRVRPEMHGRDQLGEPMRRRA
;
A
#
# COMPACT_ATOMS: atom_id res chain seq x y z
N MET A 1 -15.66 -9.40 3.53
CA MET A 1 -15.44 -9.24 2.07
C MET A 1 -14.86 -7.88 1.72
N ALA A 2 -15.54 -6.74 1.96
CA ALA A 2 -14.95 -5.43 1.63
C ALA A 2 -13.73 -5.05 2.50
N LEU A 3 -13.75 -5.42 3.79
CA LEU A 3 -12.63 -5.22 4.72
C LEU A 3 -11.42 -6.05 4.31
N ASP A 4 -11.62 -7.34 4.04
CA ASP A 4 -10.55 -8.28 3.64
C ASP A 4 -9.77 -7.79 2.39
N VAL A 5 -10.45 -7.16 1.43
CA VAL A 5 -9.79 -6.61 0.22
C VAL A 5 -8.98 -5.35 0.54
N ALA A 6 -9.47 -4.47 1.42
CA ALA A 6 -8.73 -3.29 1.84
C ALA A 6 -7.47 -3.66 2.65
N GLU A 7 -7.59 -4.65 3.53
CA GLU A 7 -6.45 -5.20 4.28
C GLU A 7 -5.42 -5.85 3.35
N ALA A 8 -5.86 -6.67 2.38
CA ALA A 8 -4.97 -7.26 1.39
C ALA A 8 -4.23 -6.18 0.58
N ALA A 9 -4.94 -5.13 0.15
CA ALA A 9 -4.32 -4.01 -0.56
C ALA A 9 -3.29 -3.23 0.29
N VAL A 10 -3.44 -3.22 1.62
CA VAL A 10 -2.41 -2.69 2.52
C VAL A 10 -1.20 -3.61 2.52
N ARG A 11 -1.38 -4.90 2.81
CA ARG A 11 -0.27 -5.84 3.05
C ARG A 11 0.52 -6.14 1.79
N GLU A 12 -0.16 -6.48 0.71
CA GLU A 12 0.45 -6.88 -0.55
C GLU A 12 0.83 -5.65 -1.36
N GLY A 13 -0.11 -4.72 -1.52
CA GLY A 13 0.05 -3.54 -2.35
C GLY A 13 0.90 -2.45 -1.71
N CYS A 14 0.37 -1.80 -0.68
CA CYS A 14 1.01 -0.62 -0.09
C CYS A 14 2.36 -0.97 0.56
N VAL A 15 2.42 -2.07 1.30
CA VAL A 15 3.62 -2.51 2.03
C VAL A 15 4.50 -3.38 1.13
N GLY A 16 3.95 -4.45 0.56
CA GLY A 16 4.69 -5.42 -0.25
C GLY A 16 5.35 -4.80 -1.47
N GLU A 17 4.60 -4.09 -2.32
CA GLU A 17 5.15 -3.52 -3.56
C GLU A 17 6.11 -2.35 -3.30
N THR A 18 5.85 -1.52 -2.29
CA THR A 18 6.83 -0.48 -1.89
C THR A 18 8.16 -1.11 -1.46
N MET A 19 8.12 -2.21 -0.70
CA MET A 19 9.34 -2.93 -0.32
C MET A 19 9.98 -3.61 -1.53
N ALA A 20 9.21 -4.25 -2.40
CA ALA A 20 9.71 -4.92 -3.59
C ALA A 20 10.45 -3.93 -4.50
N SER A 21 9.86 -2.74 -4.71
CA SER A 21 10.49 -1.65 -5.45
C SER A 21 11.86 -1.26 -4.87
N LEU A 22 11.92 -0.99 -3.55
CA LEU A 22 13.15 -0.55 -2.90
C LEU A 22 14.21 -1.66 -2.80
N ILE A 23 13.80 -2.91 -2.62
CA ILE A 23 14.70 -4.07 -2.66
C ILE A 23 15.27 -4.25 -4.06
N ALA A 24 14.45 -4.11 -5.10
CA ALA A 24 14.91 -4.20 -6.49
C ALA A 24 15.90 -3.08 -6.83
N ARG A 25 15.69 -1.85 -6.32
CA ARG A 25 16.68 -0.76 -6.44
C ARG A 25 18.00 -1.07 -5.73
N ALA A 26 17.95 -1.51 -4.48
CA ALA A 26 19.17 -1.88 -3.74
C ALA A 26 19.92 -3.05 -4.41
N ALA A 27 19.19 -4.02 -4.97
CA ALA A 27 19.74 -5.09 -5.78
C ALA A 27 20.44 -4.55 -7.04
N GLU A 28 19.77 -3.67 -7.79
CA GLU A 28 20.27 -3.02 -9.01
C GLU A 28 21.63 -2.36 -8.79
N GLU A 29 21.78 -1.64 -7.68
CA GLU A 29 23.00 -0.86 -7.36
C GLU A 29 24.27 -1.70 -7.25
N GLY A 30 24.16 -2.97 -6.84
CA GLY A 30 25.32 -3.86 -6.72
C GLY A 30 25.38 -4.96 -7.76
N ALA A 31 24.42 -5.03 -8.69
CA ALA A 31 24.49 -5.92 -9.83
C ALA A 31 25.55 -5.40 -10.83
N GLY A 32 26.42 -6.30 -11.31
CA GLY A 32 27.48 -5.93 -12.26
C GLY A 32 27.11 -6.14 -13.72
N ASP A 33 26.24 -7.11 -14.01
CA ASP A 33 25.77 -7.39 -15.36
C ASP A 33 24.75 -6.32 -15.82
N PRO A 34 24.96 -5.65 -16.97
CA PRO A 34 24.05 -4.60 -17.45
C PRO A 34 22.61 -5.06 -17.71
N ALA A 35 22.40 -6.31 -18.15
CA ALA A 35 21.07 -6.84 -18.40
C ALA A 35 20.34 -7.11 -17.08
N VAL A 36 21.04 -7.63 -16.06
CA VAL A 36 20.48 -7.80 -14.72
C VAL A 36 20.08 -6.46 -14.11
N ARG A 37 20.93 -5.44 -14.24
CA ARG A 37 20.61 -4.07 -13.79
C ARG A 37 19.37 -3.51 -14.49
N ALA A 38 19.29 -3.64 -15.81
CA ALA A 38 18.14 -3.17 -16.57
C ALA A 38 16.83 -3.83 -16.11
N ALA A 39 16.85 -5.16 -15.92
CA ALA A 39 15.69 -5.89 -15.41
C ALA A 39 15.30 -5.46 -13.98
N LEU A 40 16.25 -5.28 -13.07
CA LEU A 40 15.98 -4.82 -11.71
C LEU A 40 15.43 -3.38 -11.68
N ALA A 41 15.92 -2.51 -12.57
CA ALA A 41 15.41 -1.15 -12.71
C ALA A 41 13.96 -1.12 -13.23
N GLU A 42 13.62 -2.01 -14.15
CA GLU A 42 12.25 -2.20 -14.68
C GLU A 42 11.33 -2.71 -13.58
N ILE A 43 11.68 -3.80 -12.91
CA ILE A 43 10.94 -4.34 -11.75
C ILE A 43 10.71 -3.25 -10.71
N ALA A 44 11.76 -2.51 -10.33
CA ALA A 44 11.61 -1.46 -9.34
C ALA A 44 10.62 -0.36 -9.75
N THR A 45 10.51 -0.07 -11.04
CA THR A 45 9.56 0.90 -11.58
C THR A 45 8.14 0.35 -11.56
N ASP A 46 7.95 -0.90 -11.99
CA ASP A 46 6.64 -1.55 -12.01
C ASP A 46 6.06 -1.66 -10.61
N GLU A 47 6.85 -2.12 -9.63
CA GLU A 47 6.37 -2.24 -8.25
C GLU A 47 6.09 -0.87 -7.60
N ALA A 48 6.78 0.20 -8.02
CA ALA A 48 6.45 1.55 -7.56
C ALA A 48 5.08 2.01 -8.12
N VAL A 49 4.76 1.65 -9.36
CA VAL A 49 3.45 1.93 -9.96
C VAL A 49 2.36 1.11 -9.26
N HIS A 50 2.61 -0.18 -9.00
CA HIS A 50 1.68 -1.05 -8.28
C HIS A 50 1.41 -0.54 -6.86
N ALA A 51 2.46 -0.18 -6.11
CA ALA A 51 2.31 0.45 -4.80
C ALA A 51 1.43 1.71 -4.89
N GLY A 52 1.72 2.59 -5.85
CA GLY A 52 0.95 3.82 -6.08
C GLY A 52 -0.53 3.57 -6.37
N LEU A 53 -0.86 2.51 -7.11
CA LEU A 53 -2.24 2.09 -7.34
C LEU A 53 -2.90 1.60 -6.05
N SER A 54 -2.20 0.80 -5.24
CA SER A 54 -2.72 0.30 -3.97
C SER A 54 -2.98 1.41 -2.96
N TRP A 55 -2.09 2.42 -2.86
CA TRP A 55 -2.33 3.59 -2.00
C TRP A 55 -3.58 4.37 -2.42
N GLN A 56 -3.80 4.54 -3.72
CA GLN A 56 -5.02 5.18 -4.25
C GLN A 56 -6.26 4.34 -3.96
N PHE A 57 -6.19 3.02 -4.12
CA PHE A 57 -7.27 2.10 -3.80
C PHE A 57 -7.64 2.16 -2.32
N VAL A 58 -6.66 2.09 -1.41
CA VAL A 58 -6.90 2.17 0.04
C VAL A 58 -7.54 3.51 0.40
N ALA A 59 -7.07 4.62 -0.18
CA ALA A 59 -7.67 5.93 0.04
C ALA A 59 -9.16 5.98 -0.37
N TRP A 60 -9.48 5.41 -1.53
CA TRP A 60 -10.86 5.29 -2.01
C TRP A 60 -11.69 4.37 -1.11
N ALA A 61 -11.16 3.22 -0.72
CA ALA A 61 -11.85 2.24 0.11
C ALA A 61 -12.23 2.81 1.49
N ILE A 62 -11.32 3.57 2.11
CA ILE A 62 -11.61 4.29 3.35
C ILE A 62 -12.73 5.32 3.14
N ALA A 63 -12.64 6.12 2.08
CA ALA A 63 -13.63 7.16 1.80
C ALA A 63 -15.04 6.60 1.55
N GLU A 64 -15.15 5.43 0.91
CA GLU A 64 -16.44 4.77 0.66
C GLU A 64 -16.93 3.89 1.82
N GLY A 65 -16.02 3.27 2.55
CA GLY A 65 -16.33 2.29 3.60
C GLY A 65 -16.38 2.85 5.02
N GLY A 66 -15.99 4.11 5.21
CA GLY A 66 -16.06 4.83 6.49
C GLY A 66 -15.23 4.20 7.60
N ASP A 67 -15.64 4.44 8.85
CA ASP A 67 -14.88 4.13 10.06
C ASP A 67 -14.44 2.66 10.17
N SER A 68 -15.28 1.73 9.70
CA SER A 68 -14.95 0.30 9.73
C SER A 68 -13.74 -0.05 8.86
N VAL A 69 -13.69 0.49 7.62
CA VAL A 69 -12.56 0.29 6.71
C VAL A 69 -11.35 1.08 7.18
N HIS A 70 -11.55 2.30 7.68
CA HIS A 70 -10.48 3.09 8.29
C HIS A 70 -9.78 2.33 9.42
N THR A 71 -10.55 1.74 10.32
CA THR A 71 -10.03 0.93 11.44
C THR A 71 -9.27 -0.29 10.94
N ALA A 72 -9.85 -1.06 10.02
CA ALA A 72 -9.21 -2.26 9.47
C ALA A 72 -7.87 -1.93 8.76
N VAL A 73 -7.84 -0.86 7.96
CA VAL A 73 -6.61 -0.39 7.30
C VAL A 73 -5.57 0.06 8.33
N THR A 74 -6.00 0.76 9.38
CA THR A 74 -5.10 1.18 10.47
C THR A 74 -4.45 -0.03 11.14
N CYS A 75 -5.26 -1.02 11.54
CA CYS A 75 -4.75 -2.26 12.15
C CYS A 75 -3.81 -3.01 11.20
N ALA A 76 -4.13 -3.10 9.91
CA ALA A 76 -3.28 -3.75 8.93
C ALA A 76 -1.89 -3.07 8.85
N PHE A 77 -1.81 -1.74 8.77
CA PHE A 77 -0.52 -1.05 8.77
C PHE A 77 0.27 -1.26 10.07
N GLU A 78 -0.41 -1.22 11.22
CA GLU A 78 0.22 -1.43 12.53
C GLU A 78 0.80 -2.84 12.66
N GLU A 79 0.06 -3.86 12.24
CA GLU A 79 0.50 -5.25 12.26
C GLU A 79 1.68 -5.50 11.30
N GLU A 80 1.64 -4.94 10.10
CA GLU A 80 2.75 -5.03 9.15
C GLU A 80 4.01 -4.35 9.66
N ALA A 81 3.86 -3.15 10.24
CA ALA A 81 4.96 -2.43 10.87
C ALA A 81 5.55 -3.21 12.04
N ALA A 82 4.70 -3.75 12.91
CA ALA A 82 5.13 -4.59 14.02
C ALA A 82 5.89 -5.81 13.50
N ARG A 83 5.36 -6.53 12.50
CA ARG A 83 6.03 -7.70 11.93
C ARG A 83 7.41 -7.36 11.38
N VAL A 84 7.52 -6.32 10.55
CA VAL A 84 8.77 -5.94 9.89
C VAL A 84 9.81 -5.44 10.89
N LEU A 85 9.38 -4.66 11.90
CA LEU A 85 10.29 -4.07 12.89
C LEU A 85 10.66 -5.06 14.01
N ALA A 86 9.80 -6.04 14.30
CA ALA A 86 10.03 -7.07 15.32
C ALA A 86 10.99 -8.18 14.85
N VAL A 87 11.21 -8.34 13.54
CA VAL A 87 12.34 -9.16 13.08
C VAL A 87 13.61 -8.46 13.58
N GLY A 88 14.14 -8.93 14.71
CA GLY A 88 15.43 -8.52 15.24
C GLY A 88 16.53 -8.84 14.23
N ALA A 89 17.78 -8.46 14.51
CA ALA A 89 18.94 -8.90 13.73
C ALA A 89 19.12 -10.42 13.89
N CYS A 90 18.19 -11.21 13.34
CA CYS A 90 18.34 -12.63 13.14
C CYS A 90 19.61 -12.78 12.31
N ALA A 91 20.51 -13.66 12.75
CA ALA A 91 21.80 -13.92 12.11
C ALA A 91 21.60 -14.37 10.66
N GLY A 92 21.40 -13.42 9.75
CA GLY A 92 21.42 -13.66 8.33
C GLY A 92 22.85 -13.88 7.89
N ALA A 93 23.03 -14.73 6.88
CA ALA A 93 24.35 -14.89 6.28
C ALA A 93 24.85 -13.52 5.77
N PRO A 94 26.15 -13.21 5.93
CA PRO A 94 26.74 -12.02 5.34
C PRO A 94 26.61 -12.04 3.82
N SER A 95 26.77 -10.87 3.19
CA SER A 95 26.75 -10.73 1.73
C SER A 95 27.80 -11.64 1.08
N ASP A 96 27.35 -12.50 0.16
CA ASP A 96 28.22 -13.23 -0.76
C ASP A 96 28.50 -12.33 -1.98
N PRO A 97 29.78 -11.98 -2.26
CA PRO A 97 30.13 -11.08 -3.36
C PRO A 97 29.67 -11.56 -4.73
N VAL A 98 29.66 -12.88 -4.98
CA VAL A 98 29.22 -13.45 -6.25
C VAL A 98 27.71 -13.28 -6.40
N MET A 99 26.95 -13.61 -5.35
CA MET A 99 25.49 -13.41 -5.35
C MET A 99 25.14 -11.93 -5.48
N ARG A 100 25.85 -11.06 -4.75
CA ARG A 100 25.62 -9.62 -4.79
C ARG A 100 25.87 -9.04 -6.17
N HIS A 101 26.93 -9.49 -6.86
CA HIS A 101 27.24 -9.12 -8.25
C HIS A 101 26.13 -9.53 -9.23
N HIS A 102 25.36 -10.56 -8.92
CA HIS A 102 24.17 -10.96 -9.68
C HIS A 102 22.86 -10.35 -9.16
N GLY A 103 22.94 -9.30 -8.34
CA GLY A 103 21.77 -8.58 -7.82
C GLY A 103 21.03 -9.29 -6.68
N ARG A 104 21.58 -10.36 -6.12
CA ARG A 104 20.98 -11.03 -4.95
C ARG A 104 21.48 -10.38 -3.67
N LEU A 105 20.58 -9.71 -2.96
CA LEU A 105 20.83 -9.22 -1.60
C LEU A 105 20.89 -10.40 -0.62
N SER A 106 21.76 -10.29 0.38
CA SER A 106 21.72 -11.16 1.56
C SER A 106 20.44 -10.94 2.37
N PRO A 107 20.08 -11.89 3.26
CA PRO A 107 18.98 -11.69 4.19
C PRO A 107 19.15 -10.44 5.07
N LEU A 108 20.39 -10.13 5.49
CA LEU A 108 20.68 -8.94 6.30
C LEU A 108 20.45 -7.64 5.51
N GLU A 109 20.96 -7.55 4.28
CA GLU A 109 20.74 -6.38 3.41
C GLU A 109 19.25 -6.21 3.11
N SER A 110 18.57 -7.29 2.73
CA SER A 110 17.13 -7.26 2.44
C SER A 110 16.32 -6.80 3.66
N GLN A 111 16.67 -7.27 4.85
CA GLN A 111 16.01 -6.86 6.09
C GLN A 111 16.27 -5.39 6.43
N ALA A 112 17.50 -4.90 6.21
CA ALA A 112 17.84 -3.50 6.40
C ALA A 112 16.98 -2.60 5.49
N VAL A 113 16.90 -2.93 4.19
CA VAL A 113 16.06 -2.21 3.23
C VAL A 113 14.58 -2.24 3.63
N ARG A 114 14.05 -3.39 4.06
CA ARG A 114 12.64 -3.51 4.52
C ARG A 114 12.35 -2.62 5.73
N ARG A 115 13.27 -2.59 6.70
CA ARG A 115 13.12 -1.74 7.90
C ARG A 115 13.16 -0.27 7.55
N GLU A 116 14.07 0.13 6.66
CA GLU A 116 14.17 1.51 6.17
C GLU A 116 12.93 1.90 5.37
N ALA A 117 12.48 1.06 4.43
CA ALA A 117 11.24 1.27 3.68
C ALA A 117 10.04 1.48 4.62
N MET A 118 9.93 0.64 5.65
CA MET A 118 8.84 0.74 6.63
C MET A 118 8.90 2.05 7.41
N SER A 119 10.07 2.45 7.93
CA SER A 119 10.20 3.61 8.80
C SER A 119 10.24 4.94 8.06
N ALA A 120 10.85 4.99 6.87
CA ALA A 120 11.13 6.22 6.13
C ALA A 120 10.08 6.54 5.07
N VAL A 121 9.33 5.54 4.57
CA VAL A 121 8.35 5.73 3.49
C VAL A 121 6.96 5.30 3.92
N ILE A 122 6.77 4.00 4.22
CA ILE A 122 5.45 3.40 4.38
C ILE A 122 4.71 3.99 5.59
N LEU A 123 5.33 4.02 6.78
CA LEU A 123 4.68 4.57 7.97
C LEU A 123 4.37 6.08 7.86
N PRO A 124 5.28 6.95 7.39
CA PRO A 124 4.94 8.34 7.09
C PRO A 124 3.76 8.50 6.14
N CYS A 125 3.73 7.75 5.04
CA CYS A 125 2.63 7.78 4.07
C CYS A 125 1.31 7.30 4.67
N ALA A 126 1.32 6.17 5.40
CA ALA A 126 0.15 5.62 6.09
C ALA A 126 -0.42 6.62 7.09
N ARG A 127 0.43 7.22 7.94
CA ARG A 127 -0.01 8.24 8.90
C ARG A 127 -0.65 9.45 8.22
N SER A 128 -0.05 9.94 7.14
CA SER A 128 -0.58 11.08 6.37
C SER A 128 -1.96 10.76 5.77
N LEU A 129 -2.10 9.56 5.18
CA LEU A 129 -3.35 9.09 4.60
C LEU A 129 -4.46 8.95 5.66
N LEU A 130 -4.16 8.23 6.74
CA LEU A 130 -5.12 7.94 7.81
C LEU A 130 -5.56 9.19 8.55
N ALA A 131 -4.65 10.14 8.79
CA ALA A 131 -4.98 11.42 9.40
C ALA A 131 -5.88 12.27 8.50
N ARG A 132 -5.59 12.33 7.19
CA ARG A 132 -6.42 13.05 6.21
C ARG A 132 -7.85 12.52 6.13
N LEU A 133 -8.01 11.20 6.20
CA LEU A 133 -9.31 10.55 6.00
C LEU A 133 -10.08 10.30 7.30
N GLY A 134 -9.40 10.30 8.46
CA GLY A 134 -10.06 10.27 9.77
C GLY A 134 -10.56 11.65 10.23
N ALA A 135 -10.01 12.74 9.69
CA ALA A 135 -10.47 14.10 9.95
C ALA A 135 -11.59 14.56 9.00
N ALA A 136 -11.92 13.77 7.97
CA ALA A 136 -12.96 14.12 7.02
C ALA A 136 -14.34 13.76 7.60
N GLU A 137 -15.25 14.75 7.68
CA GLU A 137 -16.66 14.46 8.00
C GLU A 137 -17.26 13.48 6.98
N PRO A 138 -18.18 12.59 7.40
CA PRO A 138 -18.80 11.62 6.51
C PRO A 138 -19.48 12.36 5.34
N ARG A 139 -19.08 12.03 4.11
CA ARG A 139 -19.78 12.51 2.91
C ARG A 139 -21.20 11.92 2.91
N VAL A 140 -22.17 12.75 3.26
CA VAL A 140 -23.59 12.46 3.03
C VAL A 140 -23.77 12.23 1.54
N ARG A 141 -24.13 11.00 1.14
CA ARG A 141 -24.48 10.69 -0.24
C ARG A 141 -25.68 11.56 -0.63
N PRO A 142 -25.71 12.21 -1.80
CA PRO A 142 -26.94 12.78 -2.30
C PRO A 142 -27.92 11.61 -2.45
N GLU A 143 -29.05 11.68 -1.73
CA GLU A 143 -30.15 10.74 -1.93
C GLU A 143 -30.49 10.75 -3.41
N MET A 144 -30.30 9.62 -4.09
CA MET A 144 -30.83 9.40 -5.43
C MET A 144 -32.35 9.34 -5.29
N HIS A 145 -32.98 10.51 -5.20
CA HIS A 145 -34.42 10.67 -5.27
C HIS A 145 -34.86 10.04 -6.60
N GLY A 146 -35.49 8.86 -6.50
CA GLY A 146 -36.23 8.28 -7.60
C GLY A 146 -37.19 9.33 -8.12
N ARG A 147 -37.03 9.73 -9.38
CA ARG A 147 -38.05 10.53 -10.05
C ARG A 147 -39.26 9.62 -10.25
N ASP A 148 -40.33 9.87 -9.50
CA ASP A 148 -41.64 9.34 -9.84
C ASP A 148 -42.07 9.91 -11.20
N GLN A 149 -42.37 9.02 -12.14
CA GLN A 149 -42.83 9.36 -13.50
C GLN A 149 -44.32 9.71 -13.60
N LEU A 150 -44.93 10.33 -12.59
CA LEU A 150 -46.36 10.68 -12.67
C LEU A 150 -46.61 12.11 -12.19
N GLY A 151 -46.27 13.06 -13.06
CA GLY A 151 -46.77 14.42 -12.96
C GLY A 151 -48.21 14.51 -13.47
N GLU A 152 -49.20 14.42 -12.59
CA GLU A 152 -50.53 15.00 -12.84
C GLU A 152 -51.16 15.57 -11.55
N PRO A 153 -51.76 16.78 -11.61
CA PRO A 153 -52.38 17.42 -10.44
C PRO A 153 -53.83 16.97 -10.23
N MET A 154 -54.17 16.75 -8.95
CA MET A 154 -55.49 16.35 -8.45
C MET A 154 -56.55 17.45 -8.69
N ARG A 155 -57.52 17.20 -9.59
CA ARG A 155 -58.71 18.06 -9.73
C ARG A 155 -59.68 17.78 -8.57
N ARG A 156 -59.92 18.79 -7.73
CA ARG A 156 -61.05 18.79 -6.79
C ARG A 156 -62.36 18.91 -7.58
N ARG A 157 -63.28 17.98 -7.38
CA ARG A 157 -64.69 18.18 -7.72
C ARG A 157 -65.48 18.36 -6.42
N ALA A 158 -66.30 19.41 -6.41
CA ALA A 158 -67.37 19.65 -5.47
C ALA A 158 -68.53 18.68 -5.70
#